data_AF-A0A9W6UDU4-F1
#
_entry.id   AF-A0A9W6UDU4-F1
#
_cell.length_a   1.000
_cell.length_b   1.000
_cell.length_c   1.000
_cell.angle_alpha   90.00
_cell.angle_beta   90.00
_cell.angle_gamma   90.00
#
_symmetry.space_group_name_H-M   'P 1'
#
loop_
_entity.id
_entity.type
_entity.pdbx_description
1 polymer ?
#
loop_
_entity_poly.entity_id
_entity_poly.type
_entity_poly.pdbx_seq_one_letter_code
_entity_poly.pdbx_strand_id
1 'polypeptide(L)'
;MLRQLYKNGLVHGDPRVPNVILDGEKPLWIDLMEVMEASPTLKQIDAEILTQSILSVSPTTLLDPALKELIDNYGKSDTSESLNNLAEVVCDSLTFLN
;
A
#
# COMPACT_ATOMS: atom_id res chain seq x y z
N MET A 1 1.23 -0.17 7.96
CA MET A 1 0.19 -1.22 7.91
C MET A 1 0.66 -2.44 7.10
N LEU A 2 0.93 -2.29 5.79
CA LEU A 2 1.51 -3.36 4.95
C LEU A 2 2.83 -3.94 5.46
N ARG A 3 3.70 -3.07 5.99
CA ARG A 3 4.99 -3.46 6.60
C ARG A 3 4.88 -4.55 7.68
N GLN A 4 3.73 -4.70 8.36
CA GLN A 4 3.54 -5.77 9.33
C GLN A 4 3.48 -7.15 8.66
N LEU A 5 2.84 -7.27 7.49
CA LEU A 5 2.82 -8.49 6.69
C LEU A 5 4.21 -8.76 6.10
N TYR A 6 4.88 -7.72 5.58
CA TYR A 6 6.18 -7.87 4.92
C TYR A 6 7.26 -8.38 5.87
N LYS A 7 7.22 -7.98 7.15
CA LYS A 7 8.11 -8.50 8.20
C LYS A 7 7.92 -10.00 8.48
N ASN A 8 6.76 -10.54 8.16
CA ASN A 8 6.47 -11.97 8.26
C ASN A 8 6.67 -12.71 6.93
N GLY A 9 7.24 -12.05 5.92
CA GLY A 9 7.43 -12.65 4.59
C GLY A 9 6.14 -12.82 3.81
N LEU A 10 5.10 -12.02 4.10
CA LEU A 10 3.77 -12.14 3.47
C LEU A 10 3.37 -10.83 2.76
N VAL A 11 2.59 -10.96 1.69
CA VAL A 11 1.80 -9.89 1.09
C VAL A 11 0.31 -10.18 1.29
N HIS A 12 -0.53 -9.16 1.23
CA HIS A 12 -1.97 -9.29 1.39
C HIS A 12 -2.65 -9.83 0.12
N GLY A 13 -2.19 -9.38 -1.06
CA GLY A 13 -2.81 -9.67 -2.36
C GLY A 13 -4.00 -8.76 -2.70
N ASP A 14 -4.67 -8.20 -1.70
CA ASP A 14 -5.78 -7.24 -1.88
C ASP A 14 -5.89 -6.20 -0.75
N PRO A 15 -4.86 -5.38 -0.51
CA PRO A 15 -4.82 -4.47 0.63
C PRO A 15 -5.60 -3.17 0.39
N ARG A 16 -6.87 -3.27 -0.01
CA ARG A 16 -7.75 -2.10 -0.17
C ARG A 16 -8.17 -1.56 1.19
N VAL A 17 -8.54 -0.27 1.25
CA VAL A 17 -9.01 0.41 2.48
C VAL A 17 -10.13 -0.37 3.20
N PRO A 18 -11.13 -0.99 2.52
CA PRO A 18 -12.14 -1.80 3.18
C PRO A 18 -11.61 -3.07 3.86
N ASN A 19 -10.42 -3.55 3.47
CA ASN A 19 -9.81 -4.77 3.99
C ASN A 19 -8.89 -4.51 5.19
N VAL A 20 -8.92 -3.29 5.73
CA VAL A 20 -8.34 -3.00 7.03
C VAL A 20 -9.39 -2.45 7.99
N ILE A 21 -9.43 -3.06 9.17
CA ILE A 21 -10.25 -2.62 10.30
C ILE A 21 -9.38 -2.10 11.44
N LEU A 22 -9.99 -1.33 12.32
CA LEU A 22 -9.37 -0.92 13.59
C LEU A 22 -9.94 -1.77 14.73
N ASP A 23 -9.06 -2.46 15.43
CA ASP A 23 -9.34 -3.05 16.73
C ASP A 23 -8.77 -2.11 17.80
N GLY A 24 -9.63 -1.21 18.29
CA GLY A 24 -9.18 -0.03 19.05
C GLY A 24 -8.34 0.90 18.18
N GLU A 25 -7.07 1.09 18.56
CA GLU A 25 -6.09 1.86 17.76
C GLU A 25 -5.23 0.97 16.85
N LYS A 26 -5.39 -0.35 16.93
CA LYS A 26 -4.55 -1.29 16.20
C LYS A 26 -5.16 -1.62 14.83
N PRO A 27 -4.45 -1.34 13.72
CA PRO A 27 -4.92 -1.75 12.40
C PRO A 27 -4.74 -3.27 12.21
N LEU A 28 -5.78 -3.93 11.73
CA LEU A 28 -5.80 -5.37 11.40
C LEU A 28 -6.26 -5.59 9.96
N TRP A 29 -5.50 -6.39 9.23
CA TRP A 29 -5.87 -6.86 7.89
C TRP A 29 -6.92 -7.98 7.98
N ILE A 30 -7.96 -7.89 7.16
CA ILE A 30 -9.00 -8.91 6.97
C ILE A 30 -9.03 -9.34 5.51
N ASP A 31 -9.93 -10.26 5.14
CA ASP A 31 -10.01 -10.79 3.78
C ASP A 31 -8.67 -11.36 3.25
N LEU A 32 -8.14 -12.31 4.02
CA LEU A 32 -6.79 -12.87 3.82
C LEU A 32 -6.76 -14.03 2.79
N MET A 33 -7.72 -14.10 1.87
CA MET A 33 -7.81 -15.20 0.90
C MET A 33 -6.67 -15.19 -0.12
N GLU A 34 -6.16 -14.00 -0.45
CA GLU A 34 -5.12 -13.79 -1.47
C GLU A 34 -3.71 -13.62 -0.87
N VAL A 35 -3.51 -14.02 0.40
CA VAL A 35 -2.21 -13.91 1.06
C VAL A 35 -1.18 -14.83 0.39
N MET A 36 -0.02 -14.27 0.05
CA MET A 36 1.06 -14.98 -0.65
C MET A 36 2.42 -14.70 0.02
N GLU A 37 3.43 -15.50 -0.32
CA GLU A 37 4.82 -15.23 0.06
C GLU A 37 5.31 -13.92 -0.59
N ALA A 38 5.96 -13.08 0.21
CA ALA A 38 6.39 -11.76 -0.24
C ALA A 38 7.58 -11.84 -1.20
N SER A 39 7.41 -11.22 -2.36
CA SER A 39 8.51 -10.83 -3.25
C SER A 39 8.52 -9.31 -3.44
N PRO A 40 9.63 -8.69 -3.86
CA PRO A 40 9.65 -7.26 -4.15
C PRO A 40 8.53 -6.83 -5.10
N THR A 41 8.26 -7.60 -6.16
CA THR A 41 7.18 -7.33 -7.12
C THR A 41 5.80 -7.39 -6.47
N LEU A 42 5.53 -8.38 -5.63
CA LEU A 42 4.24 -8.49 -4.95
C LEU A 42 4.05 -7.37 -3.91
N LYS A 43 5.12 -6.95 -3.22
CA LYS A 43 5.08 -5.79 -2.31
C LYS A 43 4.77 -4.48 -3.04
N GLN A 44 5.26 -4.33 -4.28
CA GLN A 44 4.94 -3.19 -5.13
C GLN A 44 3.46 -3.20 -5.52
N ILE A 45 2.93 -4.35 -5.93
CA ILE A 45 1.52 -4.53 -6.28
C ILE A 45 0.61 -4.22 -5.09
N ASP A 46 0.90 -4.75 -3.91
CA ASP A 46 0.16 -4.44 -2.67
C ASP A 46 0.13 -2.93 -2.40
N ALA A 47 1.29 -2.27 -2.50
CA ALA A 47 1.39 -0.84 -2.27
C ALA A 47 0.63 -0.01 -3.32
N GLU A 48 0.62 -0.43 -4.57
CA GLU A 48 -0.16 0.18 -5.64
C GLU A 48 -1.67 0.03 -5.43
N ILE A 49 -2.15 -1.18 -5.11
CA ILE A 49 -3.57 -1.45 -4.80
C ILE A 49 -4.03 -0.58 -3.63
N LEU A 50 -3.25 -0.54 -2.55
CA LEU A 50 -3.58 0.29 -1.39
C LEU A 50 -3.58 1.79 -1.76
N THR A 51 -2.61 2.25 -2.55
CA THR A 51 -2.52 3.65 -2.98
C THR A 51 -3.73 4.06 -3.81
N GLN A 52 -4.10 3.25 -4.81
CA GLN A 52 -5.30 3.48 -5.63
C GLN A 52 -6.57 3.48 -4.78
N SER A 53 -6.66 2.55 -3.81
CA SER A 53 -7.78 2.48 -2.88
C SER A 53 -7.88 3.69 -1.97
N ILE A 54 -6.75 4.25 -1.50
CA ILE A 54 -6.72 5.47 -0.68
C ILE A 54 -7.20 6.66 -1.53
N LEU A 55 -6.67 6.80 -2.75
CA LEU A 55 -7.02 7.87 -3.66
C LEU A 55 -8.44 7.73 -4.27
N SER A 56 -9.15 6.63 -3.95
CA SER A 56 -10.48 6.33 -4.48
C SER A 56 -10.54 6.33 -6.01
N VAL A 57 -9.49 5.84 -6.68
CA VAL A 57 -9.40 5.74 -8.14
C VAL A 57 -9.55 4.29 -8.63
N SER A 58 -9.93 4.13 -9.89
CA SER A 58 -10.01 2.80 -10.52
C SER A 58 -8.65 2.08 -10.51
N PRO A 59 -8.61 0.74 -10.35
CA PRO A 59 -7.37 -0.05 -10.52
C PRO A 59 -6.68 0.14 -11.88
N THR A 60 -7.45 0.57 -12.89
CA THR A 60 -6.94 0.84 -14.24
C THR A 60 -6.41 2.27 -14.41
N THR A 61 -6.54 3.12 -13.39
CA THR A 61 -6.01 4.48 -13.42
C THR A 61 -4.49 4.43 -13.40
N LEU A 62 -3.87 5.08 -14.38
CA LEU A 62 -2.43 5.29 -14.40
C LEU A 62 -2.07 6.28 -13.27
N LEU A 63 -1.26 5.83 -12.33
CA LEU A 63 -0.69 6.70 -11.30
C LEU A 63 0.38 7.61 -11.92
N ASP A 64 0.58 8.76 -11.28
CA ASP A 64 1.68 9.66 -11.65
C ASP A 64 3.03 8.90 -11.62
N PRO A 65 3.93 9.09 -12.60
CA PRO A 65 5.20 8.39 -12.64
C PRO A 65 6.06 8.56 -11.38
N ALA A 66 6.05 9.72 -10.74
CA ALA A 66 6.79 9.95 -9.50
C ALA A 66 6.19 9.15 -8.34
N LEU A 67 4.86 9.06 -8.27
CA LEU A 67 4.17 8.20 -7.30
C LEU A 67 4.49 6.72 -7.55
N LYS A 68 4.56 6.29 -8.81
CA LYS A 68 4.95 4.93 -9.17
C LYS A 68 6.38 4.61 -8.73
N GLU A 69 7.32 5.55 -8.91
CA GLU A 69 8.71 5.38 -8.45
C GLU A 69 8.79 5.21 -6.92
N LEU A 70 7.99 5.96 -6.16
CA LEU A 70 7.92 5.83 -4.70
C LEU A 70 7.36 4.47 -4.27
N ILE A 71 6.32 3.97 -4.95
CA ILE A 71 5.79 2.61 -4.76
C ILE A 71 6.88 1.56 -5.03
N ASP A 72 7.61 1.71 -6.13
CA ASP A 72 8.68 0.80 -6.51
C ASP A 72 9.81 0.77 -5.47
N ASN A 73 10.18 1.93 -4.94
CA ASN A 73 11.18 2.10 -3.89
C ASN A 73 10.72 1.49 -2.55
N TYR A 74 9.45 1.69 -2.20
CA TYR A 74 8.86 1.08 -1.01
C TYR A 74 8.82 -0.44 -1.11
N GLY A 75 8.40 -1.00 -2.24
CA GLY A 75 8.33 -2.46 -2.42
C GLY A 75 9.69 -3.17 -2.39
N LYS A 76 10.77 -2.48 -2.80
CA LYS A 76 12.14 -3.02 -2.76
C LYS A 76 12.75 -2.99 -1.36
N SER A 77 12.51 -1.94 -0.59
CA SER A 77 13.28 -1.65 0.64
C SER A 77 12.47 -1.71 1.93
N ASP A 78 11.15 -1.47 1.88
CA ASP A 78 10.19 -1.42 2.98
C ASP A 78 10.65 -0.70 4.28
N THR A 79 11.56 0.26 4.13
CA THR A 79 12.09 1.10 5.21
C THR A 79 11.05 2.10 5.72
N SER A 80 11.27 2.64 6.92
CA SER A 80 10.43 3.73 7.43
C SER A 80 10.52 4.98 6.55
N GLU A 81 11.69 5.27 5.98
CA GLU A 81 11.90 6.41 5.08
C GLU A 81 11.10 6.26 3.78
N SER A 82 11.20 5.11 3.10
CA SER A 82 10.42 4.86 1.88
C SER A 82 8.91 4.88 2.13
N LEU A 83 8.47 4.37 3.28
CA LEU A 83 7.07 4.47 3.70
C LEU A 83 6.62 5.92 3.92
N ASN A 84 7.41 6.72 4.64
CA ASN A 84 7.07 8.11 4.94
C ASN A 84 7.00 8.95 3.67
N ASN A 85 7.97 8.81 2.76
CA ASN A 85 7.99 9.53 1.49
C ASN A 85 6.76 9.18 0.63
N LEU A 86 6.40 7.89 0.55
CA LEU A 86 5.19 7.46 -0.17
C LEU A 86 3.93 8.02 0.50
N ALA A 87 3.84 7.95 1.82
CA ALA A 87 2.66 8.43 2.56
C ALA A 87 2.45 9.94 2.40
N GLU A 88 3.52 10.74 2.42
CA GLU A 88 3.47 12.19 2.21
C GLU A 88 2.86 12.53 0.85
N VAL A 89 3.39 11.93 -0.23
CA VAL A 89 2.89 12.20 -1.59
C VAL A 89 1.46 11.71 -1.80
N VAL A 90 1.08 10.57 -1.23
CA VAL A 90 -0.31 10.08 -1.28
C VAL A 90 -1.25 11.02 -0.52
N CYS A 91 -0.85 11.51 0.65
CA CYS A 91 -1.62 12.49 1.42
C CYS A 91 -1.77 13.81 0.66
N ASP A 92 -0.70 14.32 0.06
CA ASP A 92 -0.78 15.55 -0.75
C ASP A 92 -1.74 15.36 -1.93
N SER A 93 -1.69 14.21 -2.59
CA SER A 93 -2.60 13.86 -3.69
C SER A 93 -4.07 13.86 -3.27
N LEU A 94 -4.39 13.48 -2.02
CA LEU A 94 -5.75 13.59 -1.47
C LEU A 94 -6.18 15.05 -1.30
N THR A 95 -5.26 15.96 -0.96
CA THR A 95 -5.60 17.38 -0.77
C THR A 95 -5.91 18.09 -2.09
N PHE A 96 -5.38 17.62 -3.21
CA PHE A 96 -5.69 18.15 -4.55
C PHE A 96 -7.00 17.61 -5.14
N LEU A 97 -7.52 16.49 -4.62
CA LEU A 97 -8.74 15.84 -5.11
C LEU A 97 -10.01 16.25 -4.34
N ASN A 98 -9.87 17.03 -3.26
CA ASN A 98 -10.96 17.51 -2.39
C ASN A 98 -11.28 18.99 -2.57
#